data_AF-A0A914IHF8-F1
#
_entry.id   AF-A0A914IHF8-F1
#
_cell.length_a   1.000
_cell.length_b   1.000
_cell.length_c   1.000
_cell.angle_alpha   90.00
_cell.angle_beta   90.00
_cell.angle_gamma   90.00
#
_symmetry.space_group_name_H-M   'P 1'
#
loop_
_entity.id
_entity.type
_entity.pdbx_description
1 polymer ?
#
loop_
_entity_poly.entity_id
_entity_poly.type
_entity_poly.pdbx_seq_one_letter_code
_entity_poly.pdbx_strand_id
1 'polypeptide(L)'
;MSNKFETFVWNSLSKSTTIETSDACVLLCLVFDMEFTKIGQWKQQNDVYQESVICDDKLWLFGKKFLDQPTFHWGHYAVFGGGMFDYFDLISGQWGQSQSFQPVSIKENRDEIVFVFGTRIFLLLFVNFGAFNVDSLHCFDMVKGEWNKIADFKKNNTISEGCASTNATQRNSLIIVKVISNGRPLECYN
;
A
#
# COMPACT_ATOMS: atom_id res chain seq x y z
N MET A 1 13.23 19.95 -22.36
CA MET A 1 14.14 19.00 -21.69
C MET A 1 13.26 17.90 -21.11
N SER A 2 13.30 16.66 -21.62
CA SER A 2 12.51 15.56 -21.06
C SER A 2 13.33 14.83 -20.01
N ASN A 3 12.81 14.77 -18.79
CA ASN A 3 13.39 13.96 -17.73
C ASN A 3 12.96 12.51 -17.97
N LYS A 4 13.93 11.64 -18.25
CA LYS A 4 13.71 10.19 -18.34
C LYS A 4 13.75 9.63 -16.93
N PHE A 5 12.64 9.06 -16.46
CA PHE A 5 12.60 8.30 -15.22
C PHE A 5 12.61 6.80 -15.57
N GLU A 6 13.41 6.02 -14.85
CA GLU A 6 13.56 4.58 -15.04
C GLU A 6 12.88 3.81 -13.91
N THR A 7 12.30 2.65 -14.22
CA THR A 7 11.58 1.81 -13.27
C THR A 7 12.27 0.47 -13.16
N PHE A 8 12.57 0.07 -11.93
CA PHE A 8 13.24 -1.18 -11.61
C PHE A 8 12.26 -2.06 -10.82
N VAL A 9 12.23 -3.35 -11.13
CA VAL A 9 11.51 -4.35 -10.35
C VAL A 9 12.50 -5.17 -9.55
N TRP A 10 12.13 -5.45 -8.30
CA TRP A 10 12.89 -6.23 -7.33
C TRP A 10 12.64 -7.72 -7.52
N ASN A 11 13.72 -8.47 -7.73
CA ASN A 11 13.73 -9.92 -7.52
C ASN A 11 14.57 -10.20 -6.27
N SER A 12 14.00 -10.89 -5.28
CA SER A 12 14.72 -11.32 -4.08
C SER A 12 15.14 -12.77 -4.21
N LEU A 13 16.45 -13.01 -4.10
CA LEU A 13 16.96 -14.28 -3.58
C LEU A 13 17.36 -14.04 -2.11
N SER A 14 16.61 -14.63 -1.18
CA SER A 14 16.91 -14.50 0.25
C SER A 14 17.89 -15.59 0.70
N LYS A 15 19.02 -15.19 1.27
CA LYS A 15 19.76 -16.05 2.21
C LYS A 15 19.54 -15.50 3.61
N SER A 16 18.90 -16.29 4.47
CA SER A 16 18.75 -15.95 5.89
C SER A 16 19.96 -16.47 6.66
N THR A 17 20.63 -15.59 7.40
CA THR A 17 21.64 -15.99 8.39
C THR A 17 21.11 -15.64 9.77
N THR A 18 20.92 -16.67 10.61
CA THR A 18 20.53 -16.48 12.01
C THR A 18 21.79 -16.21 12.84
N ILE A 19 21.82 -15.09 13.56
CA ILE A 19 22.86 -14.79 14.55
C ILE A 19 22.22 -14.89 15.92
N GLU A 20 22.61 -15.91 16.70
CA GLU A 20 22.19 -16.03 18.10
C GLU A 20 23.06 -15.13 18.98
N THR A 21 22.43 -14.26 19.76
CA THR A 21 23.07 -13.51 20.85
C THR A 21 22.46 -13.95 22.18
N SER A 22 23.28 -13.98 23.22
CA SER A 22 23.02 -14.69 24.49
C SER A 22 21.94 -14.11 25.39
N ASP A 23 21.15 -13.14 24.93
CA ASP A 23 20.00 -12.59 25.67
C ASP A 23 18.86 -12.30 24.69
N ALA A 24 17.97 -13.28 24.51
CA ALA A 24 16.60 -13.24 23.95
C ALA A 24 16.20 -12.14 22.94
N CYS A 25 17.10 -11.73 22.04
CA CYS A 25 16.83 -10.78 20.97
C CYS A 25 17.29 -11.39 19.65
N VAL A 26 16.37 -12.04 18.93
CA VAL A 26 16.63 -12.55 17.59
C VAL A 26 16.58 -11.37 16.62
N LEU A 27 17.76 -10.86 16.25
CA LEU A 27 17.89 -9.89 15.17
C LEU A 27 17.92 -10.65 13.84
N LEU A 28 16.78 -10.72 13.16
CA LEU A 28 16.70 -11.29 11.81
C LEU A 28 17.29 -10.28 10.81
N CYS A 29 18.57 -10.42 10.50
CA CYS A 29 19.24 -9.64 9.47
C CYS A 29 19.04 -10.35 8.12
N LEU A 30 18.14 -9.83 7.29
CA LEU A 30 17.95 -10.32 5.93
C LEU A 30 18.95 -9.60 5.01
N VAL A 31 19.96 -10.32 4.54
CA VAL A 31 20.87 -9.84 3.50
C VAL A 31 20.29 -10.26 2.16
N PHE A 32 19.96 -9.28 1.31
CA PHE A 32 19.45 -9.52 -0.03
C PHE A 32 20.54 -9.22 -1.05
N ASP A 33 20.90 -10.21 -1.86
CA ASP A 33 21.60 -9.94 -3.12
C ASP A 33 20.58 -9.29 -4.06
N MET A 34 20.82 -8.03 -4.45
CA MET A 34 19.90 -7.24 -5.26
C MET A 34 20.36 -7.19 -6.71
N GLU A 35 19.56 -7.74 -7.61
CA GLU A 35 19.73 -7.60 -9.05
C GLU A 35 18.67 -6.66 -9.62
N PHE A 36 19.11 -5.64 -10.37
CA PHE A 36 18.23 -4.66 -10.99
C PHE A 36 17.98 -5.06 -12.45
N THR A 37 16.74 -5.43 -12.76
CA THR A 37 16.32 -5.69 -14.15
C THR A 37 15.42 -4.57 -14.66
N LYS A 38 15.78 -3.99 -15.80
CA LYS A 38 14.94 -3.01 -16.49
C LYS A 38 13.79 -3.74 -17.17
N ILE A 39 12.57 -3.46 -16.72
CA ILE A 39 11.37 -4.16 -17.21
C ILE A 39 10.58 -3.38 -18.28
N GLY A 40 10.87 -2.09 -18.49
CA GLY A 40 10.13 -1.29 -19.47
C GLY A 40 10.51 0.19 -19.48
N GLN A 41 9.78 0.96 -20.28
CA GLN A 41 9.81 2.42 -20.25
C GLN A 41 8.62 2.95 -19.45
N TRP A 42 8.88 3.94 -18.60
CA TRP A 42 7.86 4.58 -17.79
C TRP A 42 6.87 5.34 -18.68
N LYS A 43 5.58 5.08 -18.47
CA LYS A 43 4.52 5.87 -19.06
C LYS A 43 4.36 7.14 -18.23
N GLN A 44 4.63 8.29 -18.83
CA GLN A 44 4.41 9.57 -18.15
C GLN A 44 2.92 9.73 -17.88
N GLN A 45 2.51 9.56 -16.62
CA GLN A 45 1.19 9.98 -16.16
C GLN A 45 1.25 11.46 -15.76
N ASN A 46 0.11 12.13 -15.89
CA ASN A 46 -0.07 13.52 -15.47
C ASN A 46 -0.15 13.66 -13.93
N ASP A 47 -0.31 12.55 -13.20
CA ASP A 47 -0.34 12.53 -11.75
C ASP A 47 1.08 12.46 -11.18
N VAL A 48 1.45 13.49 -10.41
CA VAL A 48 2.81 13.67 -9.85
C VAL A 48 3.11 12.66 -8.73
N TYR A 49 2.08 12.16 -8.05
CA TYR A 49 2.19 11.26 -6.92
C TYR A 49 1.42 9.98 -7.16
N GLN A 50 2.07 8.85 -6.89
CA GLN A 50 1.49 7.53 -7.10
C GLN A 50 1.78 6.61 -5.91
N GLU A 51 0.94 5.60 -5.76
CA GLU A 51 1.21 4.40 -4.97
C GLU A 51 1.40 3.23 -5.93
N SER A 52 2.39 2.37 -5.65
CA SER A 52 2.69 1.24 -6.53
C SER A 52 2.68 -0.07 -5.78
N VAL A 53 2.07 -1.10 -6.36
CA VAL A 53 2.11 -2.46 -5.83
C VAL A 53 2.30 -3.47 -6.95
N ILE A 54 2.97 -4.57 -6.66
CA ILE A 54 3.04 -5.73 -7.56
C ILE A 54 2.03 -6.76 -7.06
N CYS A 55 1.07 -7.13 -7.91
CA CYS A 55 0.08 -8.14 -7.63
C CYS A 55 -0.08 -9.03 -8.85
N ASP A 56 0.07 -10.33 -8.66
CA ASP A 56 0.25 -11.31 -9.74
C ASP A 56 1.39 -10.85 -10.69
N ASP A 57 1.20 -10.97 -11.99
CA ASP A 57 2.19 -10.56 -13.00
C ASP A 57 2.01 -9.11 -13.46
N LYS A 58 1.57 -8.22 -12.56
CA LYS A 58 1.29 -6.81 -12.89
C LYS A 58 1.88 -5.86 -11.86
N LEU A 59 2.54 -4.82 -12.34
CA LEU A 59 2.86 -3.62 -11.56
C LEU A 59 1.69 -2.64 -11.68
N TRP A 60 0.97 -2.44 -10.59
CA TRP A 60 -0.15 -1.51 -10.50
C TRP A 60 0.33 -0.15 -10.01
N LEU A 61 -0.13 0.92 -10.66
CA LEU A 61 0.10 2.29 -10.26
C LEU A 61 -1.24 2.96 -9.98
N PHE A 62 -1.40 3.47 -8.76
CA PHE A 62 -2.56 4.24 -8.36
C PHE A 62 -2.16 5.70 -8.19
N GLY A 63 -2.71 6.58 -9.00
CA GLY A 63 -2.57 8.02 -8.85
C GLY A 63 -3.15 8.48 -7.51
N LYS A 64 -2.42 9.35 -6.81
CA LYS A 64 -2.87 9.96 -5.56
C LYS A 64 -3.44 11.34 -5.84
N LYS A 65 -4.61 11.62 -5.29
CA LYS A 65 -5.24 12.94 -5.37
C LYS A 65 -4.92 13.75 -4.11
N PHE A 66 -4.62 15.03 -4.27
CA PHE A 66 -4.48 15.94 -3.14
C PHE A 66 -5.83 16.12 -2.45
N LEU A 67 -5.86 15.84 -1.16
CA LEU A 67 -7.02 16.00 -0.29
C LEU A 67 -6.73 17.12 0.70
N ASP A 68 -7.42 18.24 0.52
CA ASP A 68 -7.39 19.35 1.46
C ASP A 68 -8.18 18.99 2.73
N GLN A 69 -7.65 19.36 3.89
CA GLN A 69 -8.26 19.11 5.20
C GLN A 69 -8.34 20.42 5.99
N PRO A 70 -9.27 21.32 5.60
CA PRO A 70 -9.36 22.67 6.16
C PRO A 70 -9.55 22.69 7.68
N THR A 71 -10.23 21.69 8.27
CA THR A 71 -10.43 21.60 9.73
C THR A 71 -9.12 21.49 10.49
N PHE A 72 -8.08 20.97 9.85
CA PHE A 72 -6.78 20.67 10.44
C PHE A 72 -5.65 21.53 9.85
N HIS A 73 -5.96 22.44 8.92
CA HIS A 73 -4.99 23.30 8.23
C HIS A 73 -3.82 22.55 7.55
N TRP A 74 -4.09 21.38 6.97
CA TRP A 74 -3.13 20.59 6.21
C TRP A 74 -3.84 19.86 5.06
N GLY A 75 -3.07 19.17 4.22
CA GLY A 75 -3.59 18.25 3.22
C GLY A 75 -2.53 17.24 2.83
N HIS A 76 -2.93 16.16 2.18
CA HIS A 76 -1.99 15.16 1.69
C HIS A 76 -2.51 14.47 0.44
N TYR A 77 -1.62 13.81 -0.29
CA TYR A 77 -1.95 13.01 -1.46
C TYR A 77 -2.31 11.59 -1.04
N ALA A 78 -3.49 11.11 -1.43
CA ALA A 78 -3.96 9.76 -1.11
C ALA A 78 -4.69 9.10 -2.29
N VAL A 79 -4.58 7.78 -2.38
CA VAL A 79 -5.33 6.92 -3.30
C VAL A 79 -6.82 6.95 -2.97
N PHE A 80 -7.21 6.94 -1.69
CA PHE A 80 -8.62 6.92 -1.29
C PHE A 80 -9.42 8.14 -1.76
N GLY A 81 -8.73 9.21 -2.19
CA GLY A 81 -9.31 10.39 -2.81
C GLY A 81 -9.85 10.18 -4.23
N GLY A 82 -9.66 8.99 -4.82
CA GLY A 82 -9.96 8.71 -6.22
C GLY A 82 -8.83 9.17 -7.14
N GLY A 83 -8.88 8.80 -8.40
CA GLY A 83 -7.83 9.17 -9.35
C GLY A 83 -7.80 8.28 -10.58
N MET A 84 -6.62 8.18 -11.20
CA MET A 84 -6.33 7.26 -12.29
C MET A 84 -5.55 6.06 -11.77
N PHE A 85 -5.74 4.89 -12.38
CA PHE A 85 -4.85 3.76 -12.22
C PHE A 85 -4.37 3.25 -13.58
N ASP A 86 -3.15 2.75 -13.59
CA ASP A 86 -2.53 2.03 -14.69
C ASP A 86 -2.01 0.68 -14.16
N TYR A 87 -1.81 -0.27 -15.07
CA TYR A 87 -0.99 -1.44 -14.77
C TYR A 87 0.01 -1.69 -15.89
N PHE A 88 1.18 -2.19 -15.54
CA PHE A 88 2.16 -2.73 -16.47
C PHE A 88 2.18 -4.24 -16.34
N ASP A 89 1.88 -4.93 -17.43
CA ASP A 89 1.88 -6.39 -17.49
C ASP A 89 3.33 -6.88 -17.66
N LEU A 90 3.83 -7.61 -16.66
CA LEU A 90 5.22 -8.04 -16.57
C LEU A 90 5.55 -9.16 -17.55
N ILE A 91 4.55 -9.90 -18.05
CA ILE A 91 4.74 -10.99 -19.01
C ILE A 91 4.87 -10.44 -20.42
N SER A 92 3.96 -9.56 -20.82
CA SER A 92 3.93 -8.95 -22.16
C SER A 92 4.85 -7.73 -22.28
N GLY A 93 5.24 -7.14 -21.16
CA GLY A 93 6.02 -5.91 -21.12
C GLY A 93 5.25 -4.69 -21.64
N GLN A 94 3.93 -4.69 -21.52
CA GLN A 94 3.06 -3.63 -22.04
C GLN A 94 2.23 -2.96 -20.95
N TRP A 95 1.96 -1.67 -21.14
CA TRP A 95 1.02 -0.94 -20.30
C TRP A 95 -0.43 -1.26 -20.68
N GLY A 96 -1.27 -1.47 -19.68
CA GLY A 96 -2.71 -1.50 -19.81
C GLY A 96 -3.30 -0.13 -20.14
N GLN A 97 -4.59 -0.13 -20.46
CA GLN A 97 -5.37 1.09 -20.62
C GLN A 97 -5.55 1.80 -19.27
N SER A 98 -5.29 3.11 -19.25
CA SER A 98 -5.55 3.95 -18.08
C SER A 98 -7.03 4.04 -17.80
N GLN A 99 -7.38 3.89 -16.53
CA GLN A 99 -8.77 3.93 -16.07
C GLN A 99 -8.88 4.84 -14.85
N SER A 100 -10.04 5.45 -14.66
CA SER A 100 -10.33 6.21 -13.44
C SER A 100 -11.00 5.33 -12.41
N PHE A 101 -10.80 5.65 -11.14
CA PHE A 101 -11.50 5.03 -10.03
C PHE A 101 -12.10 6.09 -9.12
N GLN A 102 -13.25 5.77 -8.54
CA GLN A 102 -14.00 6.71 -7.70
C GLN A 102 -13.35 6.89 -6.32
N PRO A 103 -13.56 8.05 -5.67
CA PRO A 103 -13.13 8.25 -4.30
C PRO A 103 -13.76 7.23 -3.34
N VAL A 104 -12.95 6.65 -2.47
CA VAL A 104 -13.39 5.71 -1.42
C VAL A 104 -13.98 6.47 -0.22
N SER A 105 -13.44 7.66 0.07
CA SER A 105 -13.89 8.52 1.16
C SER A 105 -13.61 9.98 0.84
N ILE A 106 -14.49 10.86 1.31
CA ILE A 106 -14.32 12.33 1.30
C ILE A 106 -14.07 12.89 2.71
N LYS A 107 -13.97 12.03 3.72
CA LYS A 107 -13.77 12.45 5.12
C LYS A 107 -12.33 12.87 5.36
N GLU A 108 -12.15 14.00 6.05
CA GLU A 108 -10.87 14.47 6.57
C GLU A 108 -10.31 13.52 7.65
N ASN A 109 -9.03 13.72 7.99
CA ASN A 109 -8.30 12.97 9.02
C ASN A 109 -8.34 11.46 8.81
N ARG A 110 -8.13 11.04 7.56
CA ARG A 110 -7.89 9.65 7.20
C ARG A 110 -6.54 9.52 6.56
N ASP A 111 -5.83 8.46 6.94
CA ASP A 111 -4.65 7.96 6.27
C ASP A 111 -4.97 6.60 5.63
N GLU A 112 -4.04 6.13 4.80
CA GLU A 112 -4.18 4.89 4.07
C GLU A 112 -2.91 4.03 4.06
N ILE A 113 -3.14 2.73 3.90
CA ILE A 113 -2.12 1.77 3.46
C ILE A 113 -2.72 0.98 2.29
N VAL A 114 -2.05 1.01 1.14
CA VAL A 114 -2.31 0.09 0.03
C VAL A 114 -1.34 -1.09 0.17
N PHE A 115 -1.85 -2.31 0.07
CA PHE A 115 -1.03 -3.51 0.20
C PHE A 115 -1.61 -4.68 -0.59
N VAL A 116 -0.79 -5.71 -0.79
CA VAL A 116 -1.20 -6.95 -1.47
C VAL A 116 -1.24 -8.09 -0.47
N PHE A 117 -2.29 -8.89 -0.53
CA PHE A 117 -2.40 -10.13 0.24
C PHE A 117 -3.00 -11.24 -0.62
N GLY A 118 -2.19 -12.27 -0.91
CA GLY A 118 -2.52 -13.24 -1.94
C GLY A 118 -2.57 -12.58 -3.33
N THR A 119 -3.63 -12.83 -4.08
CA THR A 119 -3.84 -12.30 -5.45
C THR A 119 -4.77 -11.08 -5.47
N ARG A 120 -4.77 -10.30 -4.38
CA ARG A 120 -5.69 -9.18 -4.18
C ARG A 120 -4.98 -7.96 -3.63
N ILE A 121 -5.40 -6.79 -4.10
CA ILE A 121 -4.95 -5.49 -3.65
C ILE A 121 -5.97 -4.94 -2.66
N PHE A 122 -5.49 -4.48 -1.51
CA PHE A 122 -6.30 -3.95 -0.43
C PHE A 122 -5.91 -2.52 -0.11
N LEU A 123 -6.89 -1.76 0.37
CA LEU A 123 -6.75 -0.42 0.90
C LEU A 123 -7.32 -0.40 2.32
N LEU A 124 -6.45 -0.18 3.29
CA LEU A 124 -6.83 0.01 4.70
C LEU A 124 -6.92 1.50 4.98
N LEU A 125 -8.10 1.96 5.40
CA LEU A 125 -8.29 3.33 5.90
C LEU A 125 -8.23 3.33 7.42
N PHE A 126 -7.49 4.30 7.98
CA PHE A 126 -7.36 4.48 9.41
C PHE A 126 -7.23 5.97 9.76
N VAL A 127 -7.38 6.27 11.04
CA VAL A 127 -7.15 7.61 11.60
C VAL A 127 -5.88 7.53 12.43
N ASN A 128 -4.91 8.42 12.18
CA ASN A 128 -3.66 8.49 12.92
C ASN A 128 -3.53 9.76 13.79
N PHE A 129 -4.45 10.72 13.64
CA PHE A 129 -4.47 11.91 14.49
C PHE A 129 -5.32 11.64 15.74
N GLY A 130 -4.69 11.71 16.92
CA GLY A 130 -5.31 11.38 18.20
C GLY A 130 -5.15 9.90 18.54
N ALA A 131 -6.25 9.17 18.70
CA ALA A 131 -6.21 7.73 18.94
C ALA A 131 -6.18 6.97 17.61
N PHE A 132 -5.20 6.09 17.44
CA PHE A 132 -5.12 5.20 16.28
C PHE A 132 -6.39 4.35 16.19
N ASN A 133 -7.11 4.48 15.09
CA ASN A 133 -8.34 3.72 14.85
C ASN A 133 -8.40 3.24 13.40
N VAL A 134 -8.54 1.93 13.23
CA VAL A 134 -8.78 1.34 11.92
C VAL A 134 -10.24 1.57 11.55
N ASP A 135 -10.50 2.13 10.37
CA ASP A 135 -11.85 2.53 9.95
C ASP A 135 -12.50 1.45 9.09
N SER A 136 -11.87 1.08 7.99
CA SER A 136 -12.46 0.16 7.01
C SER A 136 -11.40 -0.47 6.12
N LEU A 137 -11.66 -1.69 5.66
CA LEU A 137 -10.84 -2.39 4.66
C LEU A 137 -11.61 -2.47 3.35
N HIS A 138 -10.92 -2.18 2.25
CA HIS A 138 -11.44 -2.25 0.89
C HIS A 138 -10.57 -3.18 0.04
N CYS A 139 -11.18 -3.86 -0.92
CA CYS A 139 -10.51 -4.69 -1.91
C CYS A 139 -10.72 -4.08 -3.29
N PHE A 140 -9.64 -3.96 -4.07
CA PHE A 140 -9.73 -3.48 -5.44
C PHE A 140 -10.28 -4.58 -6.36
N ASP A 141 -11.33 -4.29 -7.10
CA ASP A 141 -11.81 -5.12 -8.21
C ASP A 141 -11.01 -4.74 -9.45
N MET A 142 -10.02 -5.56 -9.79
CA MET A 142 -9.11 -5.36 -10.92
C MET A 142 -9.81 -5.39 -12.28
N VAL A 143 -11.03 -5.94 -12.36
CA VAL A 143 -11.81 -6.01 -13.61
C VAL A 143 -12.63 -4.73 -13.77
N LYS A 144 -13.27 -4.26 -12.70
CA LYS A 144 -14.12 -3.05 -12.73
C LYS A 144 -13.36 -1.75 -12.52
N GLY A 145 -12.16 -1.82 -11.93
CA GLY A 145 -11.40 -0.63 -11.56
C GLY A 145 -11.97 0.10 -10.34
N GLU A 146 -12.55 -0.63 -9.38
CA GLU A 146 -13.30 -0.05 -8.26
C GLU A 146 -12.85 -0.62 -6.91
N TRP A 147 -12.86 0.22 -5.87
CA TRP A 147 -12.65 -0.21 -4.50
C TRP A 147 -13.96 -0.65 -3.86
N ASN A 148 -14.02 -1.89 -3.39
CA ASN A 148 -15.17 -2.45 -2.70
C ASN A 148 -14.89 -2.58 -1.21
N LYS A 149 -15.74 -1.97 -0.37
CA LYS A 149 -15.65 -2.14 1.09
C LYS A 149 -15.92 -3.60 1.44
N ILE A 150 -15.01 -4.23 2.18
CA ILE A 150 -15.16 -5.62 2.64
C ILE A 150 -15.25 -5.75 4.17
N ALA A 151 -14.80 -4.74 4.92
CA ALA A 151 -14.98 -4.69 6.36
C ALA A 151 -15.12 -3.24 6.86
N ASP A 152 -15.91 -3.06 7.90
CA ASP A 152 -16.05 -1.82 8.66
C ASP A 152 -15.67 -2.12 10.11
N PHE A 153 -14.65 -1.44 10.62
CA PHE A 153 -14.09 -1.67 11.95
C PHE A 153 -14.56 -0.64 12.96
N LYS A 154 -15.40 0.31 12.55
CA LYS A 154 -16.05 1.22 13.49
C LYS A 154 -16.93 0.42 14.45
N LYS A 155 -16.38 0.18 15.64
CA LYS A 155 -17.06 -0.42 16.78
C LYS A 155 -18.44 0.21 16.95
N ASN A 156 -19.48 -0.62 16.80
CA ASN A 156 -20.69 -0.44 17.57
C ASN A 156 -20.26 -0.44 19.04
N ASN A 157 -20.41 0.70 19.73
CA ASN A 157 -20.28 0.81 21.19
C ASN A 157 -21.44 0.11 21.91
N THR A 158 -21.87 -1.05 21.44
CA THR A 158 -22.80 -1.93 22.14
C THR A 158 -22.10 -3.25 22.34
N ILE A 159 -21.35 -3.34 23.43
CA ILE A 159 -21.20 -4.62 24.12
C ILE A 159 -22.59 -4.91 24.68
N SER A 160 -23.43 -5.62 23.92
CA SER A 160 -24.51 -6.36 24.54
C SER A 160 -23.85 -7.50 25.31
N GLU A 161 -23.83 -7.38 26.65
CA GLU A 161 -23.58 -8.51 27.53
C GLU A 161 -24.55 -9.63 27.15
N GLY A 162 -24.07 -10.68 26.49
CA GLY A 162 -24.95 -11.77 26.08
C GLY A 162 -24.46 -12.64 24.94
N CYS A 163 -23.22 -13.13 24.98
CA CYS A 163 -22.93 -14.46 24.42
C CYS A 163 -21.60 -14.98 24.98
N ALA A 164 -21.67 -15.58 26.17
CA ALA A 164 -20.70 -16.61 26.51
C ALA A 164 -20.97 -17.79 25.57
N SER A 165 -20.10 -18.01 24.58
CA SER A 165 -19.93 -19.34 24.01
C SER A 165 -18.45 -19.62 23.77
N THR A 166 -18.06 -20.74 24.34
CA THR A 166 -16.74 -21.33 24.40
C THR A 166 -16.26 -21.79 23.02
N ASN A 167 -14.95 -21.66 22.80
CA ASN A 167 -14.15 -22.40 21.82
C ASN A 167 -14.34 -22.03 20.34
N ALA A 168 -13.68 -20.95 19.94
CA ALA A 168 -12.72 -20.93 18.82
C ALA A 168 -12.40 -19.47 18.51
N THR A 169 -11.14 -19.06 18.61
CA THR A 169 -10.72 -17.84 17.94
C THR A 169 -9.30 -18.02 17.46
N GLN A 170 -9.17 -18.52 16.23
CA GLN A 170 -8.02 -18.16 15.41
C GLN A 170 -7.95 -16.64 15.39
N ARG A 171 -7.04 -16.07 16.17
CA ARG A 171 -6.70 -14.66 16.08
C ARG A 171 -5.86 -14.50 14.82
N ASN A 172 -6.53 -14.24 13.70
CA ASN A 172 -5.85 -13.78 12.50
C ASN A 172 -5.37 -12.34 12.77
N SER A 173 -4.16 -12.23 13.29
CA SER A 173 -3.49 -10.96 13.52
C SER A 173 -2.93 -10.48 12.18
N LEU A 174 -3.44 -9.37 11.65
CA LEU A 174 -2.82 -8.68 10.52
C LEU A 174 -1.73 -7.75 11.06
N ILE A 175 -0.47 -8.15 10.91
CA ILE A 175 0.68 -7.29 11.23
C ILE A 175 1.11 -6.61 9.93
N ILE A 176 0.81 -5.32 9.81
CA ILE A 176 1.35 -4.50 8.72
C ILE A 176 2.59 -3.80 9.26
N VAL A 177 3.77 -4.22 8.78
CA VAL A 177 5.03 -3.54 9.07
C VAL A 177 5.26 -2.49 7.98
N LYS A 178 5.02 -1.22 8.30
CA LYS A 178 5.42 -0.11 7.42
C LYS A 178 6.88 0.22 7.68
N VAL A 179 7.76 -0.14 6.74
CA VAL A 179 9.16 0.29 6.78
C VAL A 179 9.22 1.74 6.28
N ILE A 180 9.50 2.68 7.18
CA ILE A 180 9.72 4.08 6.83
C ILE A 180 11.24 4.24 6.59
N SER A 181 11.67 4.24 5.33
CA SER A 181 13.04 4.63 5.00
C SER A 181 13.16 6.15 5.09
N ASN A 182 13.91 6.66 6.07
CA ASN A 182 14.31 8.07 6.12
C ASN A 182 15.41 8.38 5.08
N GLY A 183 15.15 8.07 3.80
CA GLY A 183 16.10 8.22 2.72
C GLY A 183 16.48 9.69 2.55
N ARG A 184 17.70 10.05 2.93
CA ARG A 184 18.35 11.25 2.38
C ARG A 184 18.50 11.04 0.86
N PRO A 185 18.28 12.07 0.03
CA PRO A 185 18.54 11.96 -1.40
C PRO A 185 19.99 11.53 -1.62
N LEU A 186 20.20 10.51 -2.45
CA LEU A 186 21.52 10.23 -2.99
C LEU A 186 21.87 11.38 -3.94
N GLU A 187 22.76 12.27 -3.50
CA GLU A 187 23.42 13.22 -4.39
C GLU A 187 24.31 12.42 -5.34
N CYS A 188 23.88 12.28 -6.59
CA CYS A 188 24.73 11.77 -7.66
C CYS A 188 25.77 12.85 -7.98
N TYR A 189 27.03 12.63 -7.57
CA TYR A 189 28.16 13.38 -8.12
C TYR A 189 28.42 12.89 -9.56
N ASN A 190 28.43 13.84 -10.51
CA ASN A 190 28.83 13.62 -11.90
C ASN A 190 30.31 13.26 -12.02
#